data_AF-A0A4Y2NQB0-F1
#
_entry.id   AF-A0A4Y2NQB0-F1
#
_cell.length_a   1.000
_cell.length_b   1.000
_cell.length_c   1.000
_cell.angle_alpha   90.00
_cell.angle_beta   90.00
_cell.angle_gamma   90.00
#
_symmetry.space_group_name_H-M   'P 1'
#
loop_
_entity.id
_entity.type
_entity.pdbx_description
1 polymer ?
#
loop_
_entity_poly.entity_id
_entity_poly.type
_entity_poly.pdbx_seq_one_letter_code
_entity_poly.pdbx_strand_id
1 'polypeptide(L)'
;MESKEKIDIKPPSLGYRHVMVLIGFSSCFLIQIQRLSLSVAIVAMVNHTTTNLLTKSNSTFMVCPYRTEIKNSSSQKTEFLWNSQEQGLVLGIGFLGFFFATVPTSRIFLSFQARRVALFGSILSTIATLLSPAASELHVNAMIAAQFVRGIGQGFLFVSLFILMANWFPRGERGLLSTWVMSGHSVGSTVAAAVTGYLCDIPELGCPAVFYIMGGFGVIHAALFIFLLYETPQDHPKISPDELLYLSEDVEKTASDNIPKTPWREILTSVPFYALLIAVLGQYWCLSYFWTAHSTFLGTVQHFPITKVIRDITKNVLRMRKDMAEIWRCFDDPMDHPYIQEPSL
;
A
#
# COMPACT_ATOMS: atom_id res chain seq x y z
N MET A 1 -27.64 -40.66 -3.06
CA MET A 1 -26.68 -39.54 -3.09
C MET A 1 -27.53 -38.30 -3.27
N GLU A 2 -27.99 -37.76 -2.14
CA GLU A 2 -28.95 -36.65 -2.08
C GLU A 2 -28.36 -35.43 -2.78
N SER A 3 -28.98 -35.00 -3.87
CA SER A 3 -28.70 -33.74 -4.52
C SER A 3 -29.06 -32.64 -3.53
N LYS A 4 -28.06 -32.03 -2.88
CA LYS A 4 -28.27 -30.79 -2.13
C LYS A 4 -28.83 -29.76 -3.09
N GLU A 5 -30.12 -29.48 -2.94
CA GLU A 5 -30.81 -28.39 -3.59
C GLU A 5 -30.05 -27.11 -3.23
N LYS A 6 -29.42 -26.47 -4.22
CA LYS A 6 -28.77 -25.16 -4.02
C LYS A 6 -29.89 -24.17 -3.77
N ILE A 7 -30.11 -23.82 -2.51
CA ILE A 7 -30.99 -22.73 -2.14
C ILE A 7 -30.32 -21.47 -2.69
N ASP A 8 -30.96 -20.82 -3.66
CA ASP A 8 -30.47 -19.59 -4.29
C ASP A 8 -30.72 -18.42 -3.31
N ILE A 9 -29.89 -18.36 -2.26
CA ILE A 9 -29.98 -17.33 -1.23
C ILE A 9 -29.44 -16.04 -1.82
N LYS A 10 -30.34 -15.10 -2.10
CA LYS A 10 -29.96 -13.78 -2.60
C LYS A 10 -29.20 -13.05 -1.50
N PRO A 11 -27.90 -12.74 -1.66
CA PRO A 11 -27.14 -12.07 -0.63
C PRO A 11 -27.68 -10.64 -0.44
N PRO A 12 -27.58 -10.07 0.77
CA PRO A 12 -27.85 -8.65 0.96
C PRO A 12 -26.90 -7.83 0.08
N SER A 13 -27.42 -6.75 -0.51
CA SER A 13 -26.68 -5.88 -1.43
C SER A 13 -25.49 -5.19 -0.77
N LEU A 14 -25.58 -4.91 0.53
CA LEU A 14 -24.49 -4.42 1.36
C LEU A 14 -24.45 -5.25 2.66
N GLY A 15 -23.25 -5.67 3.06
CA GLY A 15 -23.05 -6.60 4.18
C GLY A 15 -21.67 -6.46 4.81
N TYR A 16 -21.42 -7.15 5.92
CA TYR A 16 -20.15 -7.04 6.68
C TYR A 16 -18.93 -7.49 5.87
N ARG A 17 -19.11 -8.34 4.85
CA ARG A 17 -18.02 -8.66 3.90
C ARG A 17 -17.45 -7.43 3.18
N HIS A 18 -18.27 -6.42 2.91
CA HIS A 18 -17.83 -5.16 2.30
C HIS A 18 -17.06 -4.28 3.29
N VAL A 19 -17.41 -4.33 4.58
CA VAL A 19 -16.63 -3.66 5.64
C VAL A 19 -15.24 -4.27 5.72
N MET A 20 -15.12 -5.61 5.59
CA MET A 20 -13.83 -6.29 5.51
C MET A 20 -13.02 -5.89 4.27
N VAL A 21 -13.68 -5.67 3.13
CA VAL A 21 -13.02 -5.09 1.94
C VAL A 21 -12.47 -3.70 2.22
N LEU A 22 -13.23 -2.82 2.89
CA LEU A 22 -12.77 -1.47 3.22
C LEU A 22 -11.57 -1.48 4.18
N ILE A 23 -11.59 -2.35 5.19
CA ILE A 23 -10.45 -2.51 6.11
C ILE A 23 -9.24 -3.10 5.40
N GLY A 24 -9.45 -4.10 4.53
CA GLY A 24 -8.37 -4.67 3.73
C GLY A 24 -7.78 -3.65 2.76
N PHE A 25 -8.60 -2.87 2.09
CA PHE A 25 -8.18 -1.74 1.26
C PHE A 25 -7.35 -0.75 2.07
N SER A 26 -7.83 -0.37 3.25
CA SER A 26 -7.10 0.54 4.15
C SER A 26 -5.77 -0.05 4.63
N SER A 27 -5.68 -1.36 4.82
CA SER A 27 -4.45 -2.06 5.19
C SER A 27 -3.42 -2.02 4.06
N CYS A 28 -3.84 -2.37 2.83
CA CYS A 28 -3.00 -2.29 1.63
C CYS A 28 -2.55 -0.85 1.34
N PHE A 29 -3.44 0.12 1.53
CA PHE A 29 -3.15 1.54 1.46
C PHE A 29 -2.11 1.96 2.48
N LEU A 30 -2.26 1.56 3.75
CA LEU A 30 -1.31 1.87 4.83
C LEU A 30 0.09 1.32 4.54
N ILE A 31 0.18 0.07 4.06
CA ILE A 31 1.45 -0.56 3.71
C ILE A 31 2.20 0.28 2.65
N GLN A 32 1.50 0.70 1.59
CA GLN A 32 2.15 1.44 0.50
C GLN A 32 2.41 2.89 0.83
N ILE A 33 1.51 3.56 1.53
CA ILE A 33 1.71 4.96 1.87
C ILE A 33 2.94 5.12 2.77
N GLN A 34 3.11 4.25 3.77
CA GLN A 34 4.31 4.25 4.61
C GLN A 34 5.57 3.93 3.80
N ARG A 35 5.50 2.95 2.88
CA ARG A 35 6.65 2.51 2.08
C ARG A 35 7.16 3.61 1.15
N LEU A 36 6.27 4.25 0.39
CA LEU A 36 6.66 5.25 -0.60
C LEU A 36 6.96 6.62 0.00
N SER A 37 6.33 6.96 1.13
CA SER A 37 6.67 8.20 1.85
C SER A 37 8.14 8.22 2.25
N LEU A 38 8.73 7.08 2.62
CA LEU A 38 10.17 6.97 2.88
C LEU A 38 11.02 7.27 1.64
N SER A 39 10.65 6.69 0.49
CA SER A 39 11.39 6.87 -0.77
C SER A 39 11.42 8.30 -1.26
N VAL A 40 10.36 9.08 -0.99
CA VAL A 40 10.33 10.51 -1.32
C VAL A 40 11.05 11.32 -0.24
N ALA A 41 10.85 11.00 1.04
CA ALA A 41 11.43 11.76 2.14
C ALA A 41 12.96 11.64 2.19
N ILE A 42 13.56 10.50 1.83
CA ILE A 42 15.03 10.34 1.80
C ILE A 42 15.71 11.31 0.83
N VAL A 43 15.07 11.61 -0.30
CA VAL A 43 15.59 12.57 -1.30
C VAL A 43 15.62 13.99 -0.73
N ALA A 44 14.63 14.34 0.10
CA ALA A 44 14.59 15.63 0.77
C ALA A 44 15.46 15.69 2.05
N MET A 45 15.86 14.53 2.60
CA MET A 45 16.67 14.43 3.81
C MET A 45 18.17 14.40 3.57
N VAL A 46 18.64 14.09 2.35
CA VAL A 46 20.07 13.95 2.05
C VAL A 46 20.61 15.16 1.30
N ASN A 47 21.75 15.70 1.75
CA ASN A 47 22.44 16.77 1.04
C ASN A 47 23.20 16.23 -0.18
N HIS A 48 22.59 16.35 -1.35
CA HIS A 48 23.21 15.95 -2.62
C HIS A 48 24.47 16.78 -2.98
N THR A 49 24.63 17.99 -2.46
CA THR A 49 25.78 18.86 -2.74
C THR A 49 27.05 18.33 -2.11
N THR A 50 26.98 17.89 -0.85
CA THR A 50 28.14 17.36 -0.11
C THR A 50 28.47 15.92 -0.53
N THR A 51 27.47 15.08 -0.80
CA THR A 51 27.68 13.70 -1.26
C THR A 51 28.36 13.66 -2.64
N ASN A 52 28.02 14.58 -3.54
CA ASN A 52 28.67 14.73 -4.85
C ASN A 52 30.11 15.26 -4.73
N LEU A 53 30.43 16.03 -3.69
CA LEU A 53 31.81 16.48 -3.40
C LEU A 53 32.66 15.33 -2.82
N LEU A 54 32.08 14.49 -1.96
CA LEU A 54 32.75 13.30 -1.41
C LEU A 54 32.98 12.21 -2.48
N THR A 55 32.06 12.03 -3.43
CA THR A 55 32.20 11.06 -4.54
C THR A 55 33.06 11.57 -5.70
N LYS A 56 33.17 12.89 -5.91
CA LYS A 56 34.11 13.48 -6.89
C LYS A 56 35.57 13.13 -6.65
N SER A 57 35.93 12.71 -5.44
CA SER A 57 37.29 12.26 -5.15
C SER A 57 37.65 10.93 -5.83
N ASN A 58 36.69 10.11 -6.28
CA ASN A 58 37.00 8.72 -6.68
C ASN A 58 36.23 8.11 -7.87
N SER A 59 35.39 8.82 -8.64
CA SER A 59 34.73 8.19 -9.80
C SER A 59 34.30 9.15 -10.92
N THR A 60 34.62 8.78 -12.18
CA THR A 60 34.10 9.39 -13.41
C THR A 60 32.69 8.86 -13.70
N PHE A 61 31.64 9.56 -13.24
CA PHE A 61 30.26 9.24 -13.63
C PHE A 61 29.77 10.23 -14.70
N MET A 62 29.24 9.71 -15.80
CA MET A 62 28.66 10.46 -16.93
C MET A 62 27.22 10.88 -16.57
N VAL A 63 27.05 11.90 -15.73
CA VAL A 63 25.77 12.64 -15.61
C VAL A 63 25.87 13.90 -16.48
N CYS A 64 24.82 14.21 -17.24
CA CYS A 64 24.74 15.47 -17.98
C CYS A 64 24.90 16.66 -17.01
N PRO A 65 25.79 17.64 -17.30
CA PRO A 65 26.01 18.77 -16.42
C PRO A 65 24.78 19.67 -16.38
N TYR A 66 24.03 19.63 -15.28
CA TYR A 66 22.97 20.59 -14.98
C TYR A 66 23.58 21.81 -14.29
N ARG A 67 23.35 23.01 -14.85
CA ARG A 67 23.73 24.29 -14.22
C ARG A 67 22.70 24.62 -13.14
N THR A 68 22.99 24.27 -11.90
CA THR A 68 22.22 24.74 -10.75
C THR A 68 22.49 26.23 -10.56
N GLU A 69 21.51 27.08 -10.85
CA GLU A 69 21.49 28.42 -10.28
C GLU A 69 21.41 28.28 -8.76
N ILE A 70 22.40 28.82 -8.06
CA ILE A 70 22.47 28.85 -6.61
C ILE A 70 21.36 29.77 -6.11
N LYS A 71 20.20 29.19 -5.81
CA LYS A 71 19.27 29.81 -4.86
C LYS A 71 19.75 29.39 -3.48
N ASN A 72 20.33 30.34 -2.75
CA ASN A 72 20.58 30.22 -1.31
C ASN A 72 19.23 30.17 -0.57
N SER A 73 18.49 29.07 -0.69
CA SER A 73 17.43 28.72 0.25
C SER A 73 18.12 28.15 1.49
N SER A 74 18.62 29.07 2.31
CA SER A 74 18.91 28.80 3.71
C SER A 74 17.62 28.33 4.39
N SER A 75 17.73 27.26 5.18
CA SER A 75 16.67 26.65 6.01
C SER A 75 15.92 25.45 5.41
N GLN A 76 16.63 24.38 5.03
CA GLN A 76 16.12 23.01 5.18
C GLN A 76 16.85 22.37 6.37
N LYS A 77 16.12 22.11 7.47
CA LYS A 77 16.70 21.99 8.82
C LYS A 77 17.30 20.61 9.17
N THR A 78 17.35 19.64 8.25
CA THR A 78 17.96 18.32 8.52
C THR A 78 18.51 17.73 7.23
N GLU A 79 19.74 18.08 6.91
CA GLU A 79 20.51 17.47 5.83
C GLU A 79 21.43 16.39 6.42
N PHE A 80 21.10 15.12 6.22
CA PHE A 80 21.92 13.99 6.64
C PHE A 80 22.99 13.65 5.59
N LEU A 81 24.21 13.35 6.05
CA LEU A 81 25.34 12.95 5.23
C LEU A 81 25.32 11.43 5.04
N TRP A 82 24.43 10.91 4.20
CA TRP A 82 24.37 9.48 3.87
C TRP A 82 24.97 9.18 2.50
N ASN A 83 25.79 8.13 2.41
CA ASN A 83 26.35 7.66 1.16
C ASN A 83 25.27 6.99 0.28
N SER A 84 25.46 6.94 -1.03
CA SER A 84 24.50 6.34 -1.97
C SER A 84 24.21 4.87 -1.68
N GLN A 85 25.21 4.13 -1.18
CA GLN A 85 25.05 2.75 -0.74
C GLN A 85 24.12 2.62 0.48
N GLU A 86 24.27 3.53 1.45
CA GLU A 86 23.45 3.53 2.67
C GLU A 86 22.00 3.90 2.36
N GLN A 87 21.78 4.88 1.47
CA GLN A 87 20.44 5.23 0.99
C GLN A 87 19.75 4.05 0.30
N GLY A 88 20.48 3.35 -0.58
CA GLY A 88 19.98 2.14 -1.23
C GLY A 88 19.64 1.04 -0.21
N LEU A 89 20.45 0.89 0.84
CA LEU A 89 20.23 -0.09 1.89
C LEU A 89 19.02 0.27 2.77
N VAL A 90 18.84 1.53 3.16
CA VAL A 90 17.66 2.01 3.89
C VAL A 90 16.36 1.75 3.11
N LEU A 91 16.39 1.95 1.79
CA LEU A 91 15.22 1.69 0.92
C LEU A 91 14.97 0.19 0.73
N GLY A 92 16.02 -0.61 0.56
CA GLY A 92 15.92 -2.04 0.27
C GLY A 92 15.64 -2.92 1.49
N ILE A 93 16.18 -2.58 2.67
CA ILE A 93 16.15 -3.45 3.86
C ILE A 93 14.72 -3.73 4.36
N GLY A 94 13.79 -2.79 4.15
CA GLY A 94 12.38 -3.00 4.48
C GLY A 94 11.73 -4.11 3.64
N PHE A 95 12.12 -4.26 2.37
CA PHE A 95 11.65 -5.38 1.54
C PHE A 95 12.24 -6.71 2.01
N LEU A 96 13.49 -6.71 2.47
CA LEU A 96 14.12 -7.90 3.04
C LEU A 96 13.39 -8.37 4.32
N GLY A 97 13.07 -7.44 5.22
CA GLY A 97 12.27 -7.74 6.42
C GLY A 97 10.87 -8.27 6.08
N PHE A 98 10.23 -7.71 5.05
CA PHE A 98 8.94 -8.20 4.55
C PHE A 98 9.03 -9.65 4.06
N PHE A 99 10.04 -9.98 3.26
CA PHE A 99 10.27 -11.34 2.77
C PHE A 99 10.47 -12.35 3.92
N PHE A 100 11.25 -12.00 4.93
CA PHE A 100 11.47 -12.90 6.06
C PHE A 100 10.23 -13.09 6.94
N ALA A 101 9.32 -12.13 6.97
CA ALA A 101 8.08 -12.25 7.73
C ALA A 101 7.01 -13.08 7.00
N THR A 102 6.92 -13.02 5.67
CA THR A 102 5.86 -13.71 4.92
C THR A 102 5.90 -15.24 5.10
N VAL A 103 7.10 -15.83 5.07
CA VAL A 103 7.31 -17.28 5.22
C VAL A 103 6.79 -17.81 6.57
N PRO A 104 7.23 -17.32 7.74
CA PRO A 104 6.75 -17.81 9.02
C PRO A 104 5.28 -17.46 9.29
N THR A 105 4.78 -16.32 8.76
CA THR A 105 3.36 -15.93 8.93
C THR A 105 2.41 -17.04 8.47
N SER A 106 2.75 -17.70 7.36
CA SER A 106 1.97 -18.83 6.81
C SER A 106 1.87 -20.05 7.72
N ARG A 107 2.70 -20.17 8.76
CA ARG A 107 2.60 -21.23 9.77
C ARG A 107 2.06 -20.71 11.09
N ILE A 108 2.45 -19.50 11.48
CA ILE A 108 2.02 -18.87 12.72
C ILE A 108 0.49 -18.73 12.76
N PHE A 109 -0.17 -18.47 11.63
CA PHE A 109 -1.62 -18.31 11.62
C PHE A 109 -2.40 -19.59 12.01
N LEU A 110 -1.79 -20.77 11.83
CA LEU A 110 -2.40 -22.05 12.19
C LEU A 110 -2.49 -22.23 13.71
N SER A 111 -1.54 -21.65 14.45
CA SER A 111 -1.51 -21.70 15.92
C SER A 111 -2.07 -20.44 16.56
N PHE A 112 -1.94 -19.29 15.89
CA PHE A 112 -2.41 -17.99 16.34
C PHE A 112 -3.39 -17.42 15.31
N GLN A 113 -4.62 -17.07 15.71
CA GLN A 113 -5.63 -16.46 14.83
C GLN A 113 -5.05 -15.37 13.91
N ALA A 114 -5.42 -15.38 12.63
CA ALA A 114 -4.87 -14.48 11.61
C ALA A 114 -5.10 -13.00 11.98
N ARG A 115 -6.23 -12.67 12.60
CA ARG A 115 -6.56 -11.35 13.16
C ARG A 115 -5.48 -10.84 14.11
N ARG A 116 -4.98 -11.68 15.02
CA ARG A 116 -4.00 -11.26 16.04
C ARG A 116 -2.64 -11.00 15.39
N VAL A 117 -2.25 -11.86 14.46
CA VAL A 117 -0.99 -11.71 13.71
C VAL A 117 -1.02 -10.45 12.83
N ALA A 118 -2.15 -10.18 12.17
CA ALA A 118 -2.34 -8.97 11.39
C ALA A 118 -2.26 -7.70 12.26
N LEU A 119 -2.93 -7.70 13.42
CA LEU A 119 -2.90 -6.58 14.35
C LEU A 119 -1.49 -6.32 14.88
N PHE A 120 -0.79 -7.39 15.29
CA PHE A 120 0.61 -7.29 15.70
C PHE A 120 1.48 -6.69 14.60
N GLY A 121 1.34 -7.17 13.36
CA GLY A 121 2.04 -6.62 12.20
C GLY A 121 1.76 -5.13 11.96
N SER A 122 0.48 -4.72 12.06
CA SER A 122 0.06 -3.32 11.91
C SER A 122 0.62 -2.41 13.00
N ILE A 123 0.64 -2.88 14.25
CA ILE A 123 1.19 -2.11 15.37
C ILE A 123 2.71 -2.00 15.23
N LEU A 124 3.39 -3.11 14.90
CA LEU A 124 4.84 -3.15 14.74
C LEU A 124 5.32 -2.22 13.61
N SER A 125 4.63 -2.22 12.46
CA SER A 125 4.96 -1.32 11.34
C SER A 125 4.70 0.14 11.68
N THR A 126 3.63 0.43 12.42
CA THR A 126 3.28 1.78 12.86
C THR A 126 4.30 2.35 13.85
N ILE A 127 4.67 1.56 14.86
CA ILE A 127 5.70 1.95 15.84
C ILE A 127 7.02 2.23 15.12
N ALA A 128 7.47 1.32 14.25
CA ALA A 128 8.70 1.52 13.49
C ALA A 128 8.67 2.78 12.59
N THR A 129 7.50 3.11 12.04
CA THR A 129 7.30 4.35 11.26
C THR A 129 7.40 5.59 12.15
N LEU A 130 6.77 5.58 13.33
CA LEU A 130 6.84 6.70 14.29
C LEU A 130 8.24 6.91 14.87
N LEU A 131 9.03 5.84 15.03
CA LEU A 131 10.42 5.91 15.48
C LEU A 131 11.41 6.33 14.37
N SER A 132 11.01 6.33 13.10
CA SER A 132 11.91 6.60 11.98
C SER A 132 12.60 7.98 12.05
N PRO A 133 11.93 9.08 12.43
CA PRO A 133 12.60 10.38 12.63
C PRO A 133 13.68 10.33 13.71
N ALA A 134 13.36 9.81 14.90
CA ALA A 134 14.32 9.68 15.99
C ALA A 134 15.50 8.78 15.59
N ALA A 135 15.23 7.69 14.87
CA ALA A 135 16.26 6.79 14.35
C ALA A 135 17.19 7.48 13.34
N SER A 136 16.65 8.38 12.51
CA SER A 136 17.45 9.15 11.55
C SER A 136 18.41 10.14 12.22
N GLU A 137 18.03 10.71 13.36
CA GLU A 137 18.88 11.62 14.14
C GLU A 137 20.01 10.90 14.89
N LEU A 138 19.79 9.66 15.33
CA LEU A 138 20.81 8.87 16.03
C LEU A 138 21.92 8.41 15.08
N HIS A 139 21.57 7.60 14.07
CA HIS A 139 22.53 7.01 13.14
C HIS A 139 21.80 6.33 11.96
N VAL A 140 22.47 6.24 10.80
CA VAL A 140 21.91 5.54 9.63
C VAL A 140 21.57 4.06 9.93
N ASN A 141 22.38 3.40 10.77
CA ASN A 141 22.14 2.02 11.21
C ASN A 141 20.86 1.87 12.05
N ALA A 142 20.52 2.86 12.87
CA ALA A 142 19.27 2.85 13.63
C ALA A 142 18.07 2.98 12.67
N MET A 143 18.19 3.83 11.64
CA MET A 143 17.19 3.95 10.58
C MET A 143 17.04 2.64 9.81
N ILE A 144 18.15 1.98 9.44
CA ILE A 144 18.15 0.66 8.78
C ILE A 144 17.40 -0.38 9.63
N ALA A 145 17.68 -0.43 10.94
CA ALA A 145 17.01 -1.34 11.87
C ALA A 145 15.50 -1.04 11.96
N ALA A 146 15.12 0.23 12.07
CA ALA A 146 13.72 0.64 12.07
C ALA A 146 13.00 0.22 10.77
N GLN A 147 13.66 0.38 9.61
CA GLN A 147 13.09 -0.05 8.33
C GLN A 147 12.94 -1.56 8.20
N PHE A 148 13.89 -2.33 8.71
CA PHE A 148 13.80 -3.78 8.76
C PHE A 148 12.61 -4.24 9.61
N VAL A 149 12.46 -3.69 10.82
CA VAL A 149 11.34 -3.98 11.74
C VAL A 149 10.00 -3.58 11.11
N ARG A 150 9.93 -2.43 10.45
CA ARG A 150 8.74 -2.00 9.71
C ARG A 150 8.37 -3.01 8.64
N GLY A 151 9.36 -3.47 7.86
CA GLY A 151 9.20 -4.49 6.83
C GLY A 151 8.60 -5.79 7.37
N ILE A 152 9.12 -6.26 8.51
CA ILE A 152 8.60 -7.44 9.20
C ILE A 152 7.12 -7.26 9.58
N GLY A 153 6.77 -6.13 10.20
CA GLY A 153 5.38 -5.83 10.56
C GLY A 153 4.43 -5.81 9.35
N GLN A 154 4.87 -5.19 8.24
CA GLN A 154 4.11 -5.18 6.99
C GLN A 154 3.94 -6.58 6.38
N GLY A 155 4.94 -7.46 6.50
CA GLY A 155 4.87 -8.85 6.03
C GLY A 155 3.82 -9.67 6.79
N PHE A 156 3.81 -9.55 8.13
CA PHE A 156 2.78 -10.17 8.97
C PHE A 156 1.38 -9.68 8.59
N LEU A 157 1.20 -8.36 8.50
CA LEU A 157 -0.09 -7.75 8.13
C LEU A 157 -0.59 -8.25 6.76
N PHE A 158 0.28 -8.24 5.75
CA PHE A 158 -0.08 -8.57 4.38
C PHE A 158 -0.53 -10.04 4.24
N VAL A 159 0.25 -10.99 4.75
CA VAL A 159 -0.10 -12.42 4.61
C VAL A 159 -1.33 -12.77 5.43
N SER A 160 -1.45 -12.24 6.65
CA SER A 160 -2.65 -12.43 7.48
C SER A 160 -3.91 -11.86 6.82
N LEU A 161 -3.80 -10.77 6.04
CA LEU A 161 -4.92 -10.23 5.28
C LEU A 161 -5.45 -11.24 4.24
N PHE A 162 -4.58 -11.98 3.54
CA PHE A 162 -5.04 -13.00 2.58
C PHE A 162 -5.80 -14.14 3.26
N ILE A 163 -5.39 -14.53 4.46
CA ILE A 163 -6.08 -15.56 5.24
C ILE A 163 -7.46 -15.06 5.68
N LEU A 164 -7.55 -13.82 6.16
CA LEU A 164 -8.82 -13.20 6.53
C LEU A 164 -9.76 -13.04 5.31
N MET A 165 -9.23 -12.61 4.17
CA MET A 165 -10.00 -12.57 2.92
C MET A 165 -10.50 -13.96 2.53
N ALA A 166 -9.71 -15.01 2.77
CA ALA A 166 -10.14 -16.37 2.47
C ALA A 166 -11.34 -16.81 3.32
N ASN A 167 -11.40 -16.38 4.59
CA ASN A 167 -12.50 -16.68 5.52
C ASN A 167 -13.78 -15.88 5.26
N TRP A 168 -13.66 -14.69 4.65
CA TRP A 168 -14.77 -13.75 4.50
C TRP A 168 -15.31 -13.61 3.08
N PHE A 169 -14.52 -13.96 2.06
CA PHE A 169 -14.91 -13.77 0.67
C PHE A 169 -15.44 -15.07 0.04
N PRO A 170 -16.73 -15.11 -0.37
CA PRO A 170 -17.31 -16.28 -1.00
C PRO A 170 -16.76 -16.47 -2.42
N ARG A 171 -16.78 -17.73 -2.89
CA ARG A 171 -16.06 -18.15 -4.10
C ARG A 171 -16.45 -17.37 -5.36
N GLY A 172 -17.72 -17.03 -5.52
CA GLY A 172 -18.24 -16.32 -6.71
C GLY A 172 -17.73 -14.89 -6.86
N GLU A 173 -17.54 -14.17 -5.75
CA GLU A 173 -17.13 -12.75 -5.74
C GLU A 173 -15.72 -12.52 -5.20
N ARG A 174 -15.01 -13.58 -4.74
CA ARG A 174 -13.65 -13.47 -4.17
C ARG A 174 -12.68 -12.70 -5.07
N GLY A 175 -12.70 -12.92 -6.38
CA GLY A 175 -11.84 -12.19 -7.31
C GLY A 175 -12.09 -10.67 -7.30
N LEU A 176 -13.37 -10.27 -7.32
CA LEU A 176 -13.76 -8.85 -7.31
C LEU A 176 -13.40 -8.18 -5.98
N LEU A 177 -13.78 -8.80 -4.86
CA LEU A 177 -13.50 -8.27 -3.52
C LEU A 177 -11.99 -8.18 -3.25
N SER A 178 -11.22 -9.19 -3.66
CA SER A 178 -9.75 -9.16 -3.54
C SER A 178 -9.12 -8.07 -4.39
N THR A 179 -9.64 -7.85 -5.60
CA THR A 179 -9.17 -6.76 -6.49
C THR A 179 -9.42 -5.39 -5.86
N TRP A 180 -10.60 -5.19 -5.26
CA TRP A 180 -10.89 -3.98 -4.49
C TRP A 180 -9.92 -3.79 -3.33
N VAL A 181 -9.67 -4.81 -2.51
CA VAL A 181 -8.66 -4.74 -1.43
C VAL A 181 -7.28 -4.35 -1.98
N MET A 182 -6.83 -5.04 -3.04
CA MET A 182 -5.50 -4.80 -3.62
C MET A 182 -5.36 -3.43 -4.29
N SER A 183 -6.45 -2.83 -4.77
CA SER A 183 -6.42 -1.47 -5.34
C SER A 183 -5.94 -0.42 -4.33
N GLY A 184 -6.06 -0.71 -3.01
CA GLY A 184 -5.50 0.11 -1.94
C GLY A 184 -3.99 0.34 -2.10
N HIS A 185 -3.26 -0.62 -2.67
CA HIS A 185 -1.83 -0.44 -2.95
C HIS A 185 -1.58 0.72 -3.92
N SER A 186 -2.31 0.77 -5.03
CA SER A 186 -2.16 1.80 -6.06
C SER A 186 -2.56 3.17 -5.53
N VAL A 187 -3.69 3.24 -4.82
CA VAL A 187 -4.17 4.50 -4.22
C VAL A 187 -3.19 5.01 -3.16
N GLY A 188 -2.69 4.13 -2.30
CA GLY A 188 -1.68 4.47 -1.29
C GLY A 188 -0.41 5.05 -1.91
N SER A 189 0.04 4.48 -3.04
CA SER A 189 1.19 4.98 -3.78
C SER A 189 1.00 6.39 -4.34
N THR A 190 -0.16 6.65 -4.96
CA THR A 190 -0.47 7.97 -5.52
C THR A 190 -0.58 9.02 -4.43
N VAL A 191 -1.26 8.70 -3.33
CA VAL A 191 -1.41 9.63 -2.18
C VAL A 191 -0.05 9.87 -1.53
N ALA A 192 0.80 8.85 -1.36
CA ALA A 192 2.14 9.01 -0.79
C ALA A 192 2.98 10.02 -1.57
N ALA A 193 3.00 9.89 -2.90
CA ALA A 193 3.77 10.79 -3.76
C ALA A 193 3.28 12.24 -3.66
N ALA A 194 1.97 12.45 -3.61
CA ALA A 194 1.38 13.80 -3.52
C ALA A 194 1.59 14.43 -2.13
N VAL A 195 1.28 13.69 -1.07
CA VAL A 195 1.30 14.18 0.31
C VAL A 195 2.73 14.39 0.77
N THR A 196 3.64 13.44 0.50
CA THR A 196 5.03 13.55 0.96
C THR A 196 5.76 14.72 0.30
N GLY A 197 5.58 14.91 -1.02
CA GLY A 197 6.20 16.03 -1.73
C GLY A 197 5.73 17.38 -1.18
N TYR A 198 4.42 17.52 -0.93
CA TYR A 198 3.86 18.74 -0.35
C TYR A 198 4.36 18.99 1.08
N LEU A 199 4.45 17.96 1.91
CA LEU A 199 4.93 18.10 3.28
C LEU A 199 6.42 18.45 3.37
N CYS A 200 7.25 17.87 2.51
CA CYS A 200 8.68 18.16 2.47
C CYS A 200 8.99 19.61 2.05
N ASP A 201 8.08 20.27 1.32
CA ASP A 201 8.21 21.67 0.91
C ASP A 201 7.88 22.67 2.05
N ILE A 202 7.27 22.22 3.16
CA ILE A 202 6.88 23.10 4.28
C ILE A 202 8.11 23.39 5.17
N PRO A 203 8.56 24.66 5.29
CA PRO A 203 9.81 25.01 5.97
C PRO A 203 9.84 24.69 7.48
N GLU A 204 8.68 24.72 8.15
CA GLU A 204 8.57 24.58 9.60
C GLU A 204 8.36 23.12 10.07
N LEU A 205 7.78 22.26 9.23
CA LEU A 205 7.44 20.87 9.57
C LEU A 205 8.51 19.86 9.11
N GLY A 206 9.17 20.14 7.99
CA GLY A 206 10.24 19.31 7.43
C GLY A 206 9.83 17.85 7.12
N CYS A 207 10.83 17.06 6.73
CA CYS A 207 10.66 15.63 6.43
C CYS A 207 10.20 14.74 7.62
N PRO A 208 10.54 15.04 8.90
CA PRO A 208 10.05 14.28 10.04
C PRO A 208 8.53 14.21 10.15
N ALA A 209 7.82 15.30 9.79
CA ALA A 209 6.37 15.37 9.87
C ALA A 209 5.65 14.29 9.05
N VAL A 210 6.25 13.88 7.93
CA VAL A 210 5.70 12.82 7.07
C VAL A 210 5.56 11.52 7.86
N PHE A 211 6.59 11.13 8.61
CA PHE A 211 6.55 9.90 9.40
C PHE A 211 5.53 9.97 10.55
N TYR A 212 5.37 11.13 11.17
CA TYR A 212 4.37 11.30 12.23
C TYR A 212 2.95 11.23 11.70
N ILE A 213 2.65 11.85 10.55
CA ILE A 213 1.32 11.77 9.94
C ILE A 213 1.02 10.34 9.47
N MET A 214 1.96 9.69 8.78
CA MET A 214 1.77 8.31 8.30
C MET A 214 1.71 7.30 9.45
N GLY A 215 2.47 7.53 10.51
CA GLY A 215 2.39 6.76 11.75
C GLY A 215 1.08 6.98 12.49
N GLY A 216 0.60 8.22 12.58
CA GLY A 216 -0.71 8.54 13.17
C GLY A 216 -1.87 7.86 12.44
N PHE A 217 -1.84 7.86 11.10
CA PHE A 217 -2.79 7.09 10.30
C PHE A 217 -2.70 5.58 10.60
N GLY A 218 -1.50 5.05 10.82
CA GLY A 218 -1.29 3.68 11.27
C GLY A 218 -1.91 3.36 12.64
N VAL A 219 -1.86 4.30 13.58
CA VAL A 219 -2.51 4.16 14.90
C VAL A 219 -4.03 4.11 14.77
N ILE A 220 -4.60 5.03 13.98
CA ILE A 220 -6.05 5.05 13.69
C ILE A 220 -6.45 3.74 13.03
N HIS A 221 -5.67 3.29 12.04
CA HIS A 221 -5.92 2.03 11.36
C HIS A 221 -5.88 0.83 12.32
N ALA A 222 -4.87 0.75 13.20
CA ALA A 222 -4.79 -0.31 14.20
C ALA A 222 -6.00 -0.31 15.15
N ALA A 223 -6.49 0.87 15.57
CA ALA A 223 -7.71 0.99 16.36
C ALA A 223 -8.94 0.48 15.60
N LEU A 224 -9.13 0.92 14.34
CA LEU A 224 -10.22 0.43 13.48
C LEU A 224 -10.14 -1.10 13.29
N PHE A 225 -8.94 -1.63 13.13
CA PHE A 225 -8.68 -3.06 12.98
C PHE A 225 -9.09 -3.85 14.22
N ILE A 226 -8.87 -3.30 15.42
CA ILE A 226 -9.30 -3.93 16.68
C ILE A 226 -10.83 -4.03 16.75
N PHE A 227 -11.55 -2.97 16.39
CA PHE A 227 -12.99 -2.90 16.59
C PHE A 227 -13.82 -3.56 15.47
N LEU A 228 -13.34 -3.50 14.22
CA LEU A 228 -14.15 -3.89 13.07
C LEU A 228 -13.78 -5.25 12.48
N LEU A 229 -12.55 -5.74 12.71
CA LEU A 229 -12.10 -6.99 12.12
C LEU A 229 -12.44 -8.19 13.01
N TYR A 230 -13.04 -9.22 12.44
CA TYR A 230 -13.30 -10.50 13.10
C TYR A 230 -12.69 -11.65 12.29
N GLU A 231 -12.28 -12.74 12.97
CA GLU A 231 -11.54 -13.85 12.33
C GLU A 231 -12.42 -14.60 11.33
N THR A 232 -13.63 -14.95 11.77
CA THR A 232 -14.64 -15.63 10.96
C THR A 232 -15.96 -14.88 10.99
N PRO A 233 -16.84 -15.06 9.98
CA PRO A 233 -18.18 -14.50 9.99
C PRO A 233 -19.03 -14.95 11.20
N GLN A 234 -18.76 -16.14 11.74
CA GLN A 234 -19.49 -16.71 12.89
C GLN A 234 -19.19 -15.98 14.20
N ASP A 235 -17.97 -15.42 14.34
CA ASP A 235 -17.56 -14.68 15.52
C ASP A 235 -18.14 -13.25 15.55
N HIS A 236 -18.77 -12.82 14.46
CA HIS A 236 -19.22 -11.44 14.30
C HIS A 236 -20.58 -11.21 14.97
N PRO A 237 -20.69 -10.35 15.99
CA PRO A 237 -21.90 -10.25 16.83
C PRO A 237 -23.11 -9.60 16.14
N LYS A 238 -22.90 -8.84 15.06
CA LYS A 238 -23.94 -8.06 14.39
C LYS A 238 -24.21 -8.52 12.95
N ILE A 239 -23.70 -9.68 12.54
CA ILE A 239 -23.90 -10.16 11.16
C ILE A 239 -25.36 -10.56 10.96
N SER A 240 -25.92 -10.26 9.78
CA SER A 240 -27.28 -10.70 9.45
C SER A 240 -27.33 -12.23 9.34
N PRO A 241 -28.37 -12.91 9.84
CA PRO A 241 -28.50 -14.36 9.69
C PRO A 241 -28.49 -14.79 8.22
N ASP A 242 -29.06 -13.99 7.31
CA ASP A 242 -29.06 -14.28 5.87
C ASP A 242 -27.65 -14.21 5.27
N GLU A 243 -26.84 -13.22 5.70
CA GLU A 243 -25.45 -13.09 5.26
C GLU A 243 -24.58 -14.21 5.83
N LEU A 244 -24.80 -14.57 7.10
CA LEU A 244 -24.09 -15.67 7.74
C LEU A 244 -24.38 -17.00 7.04
N LEU A 245 -25.64 -17.25 6.69
CA LEU A 245 -26.04 -18.47 5.99
C LEU A 245 -25.42 -18.53 4.59
N TYR A 246 -25.49 -17.43 3.83
CA TYR A 246 -24.82 -17.29 2.54
C TYR A 246 -23.30 -17.57 2.62
N LEU A 247 -22.60 -16.97 3.58
CA LEU A 247 -21.16 -17.18 3.77
C LEU A 247 -20.84 -18.61 4.25
N SER A 248 -21.68 -19.21 5.09
CA SER A 248 -21.44 -20.55 5.65
C SER A 248 -21.53 -21.67 4.62
N GLU A 249 -22.31 -21.47 3.55
CA GLU A 249 -22.45 -22.44 2.46
C GLU A 249 -21.33 -22.32 1.41
N ASP A 250 -20.87 -21.08 1.15
CA ASP A 250 -19.89 -20.77 0.09
C ASP A 250 -18.43 -20.67 0.57
N VAL A 251 -18.20 -20.43 1.86
CA VAL A 251 -16.85 -20.40 2.42
C VAL A 251 -16.37 -21.83 2.68
N GLU A 252 -15.21 -22.13 2.11
CA GLU A 252 -14.51 -23.39 2.31
C GLU A 252 -14.27 -23.59 3.81
N LYS A 253 -14.99 -24.54 4.44
CA LYS A 253 -14.83 -24.85 5.87
C LYS A 253 -13.36 -25.18 6.13
N THR A 254 -12.61 -24.20 6.62
CA THR A 254 -11.18 -24.35 6.92
C THR A 254 -10.95 -25.19 8.19
N ALA A 255 -12.03 -25.62 8.85
CA ALA A 255 -12.01 -26.52 9.98
C ALA A 255 -12.24 -27.97 9.53
N SER A 256 -11.19 -28.63 9.04
CA SER A 256 -11.02 -30.05 9.31
C SER A 256 -9.72 -30.21 10.07
N ASP A 257 -9.75 -30.91 11.21
CA ASP A 257 -8.61 -31.17 12.10
C ASP A 257 -7.48 -32.01 11.43
N ASN A 258 -7.58 -32.25 10.12
CA ASN A 258 -6.66 -33.08 9.34
C ASN A 258 -6.22 -32.35 8.07
N ILE A 259 -5.61 -31.16 8.19
CA ILE A 259 -4.88 -30.57 7.07
C ILE A 259 -3.70 -31.49 6.75
N PRO A 260 -3.65 -32.12 5.56
CA PRO A 260 -2.55 -33.01 5.20
C PRO A 260 -1.24 -32.22 5.21
N LYS A 261 -0.14 -32.90 5.60
CA LYS A 261 1.19 -32.28 5.59
C LYS A 261 1.50 -31.75 4.19
N THR A 262 1.85 -30.47 4.10
CA THR A 262 2.18 -29.82 2.83
C THR A 262 3.31 -30.59 2.13
N PRO A 263 3.11 -31.09 0.89
CA PRO A 263 4.11 -31.91 0.19
C PRO A 263 5.21 -31.04 -0.44
N TRP A 264 6.08 -30.49 0.41
CA TRP A 264 7.15 -29.56 0.00
C TRP A 264 8.05 -30.10 -1.11
N ARG A 265 8.39 -31.39 -1.04
CA ARG A 265 9.26 -32.02 -2.04
C ARG A 265 8.62 -32.01 -3.42
N GLU A 266 7.35 -32.40 -3.52
CA GLU A 266 6.64 -32.45 -4.79
C GLU A 266 6.46 -31.06 -5.40
N ILE A 267 6.12 -30.06 -4.57
CA ILE A 267 6.00 -28.66 -5.00
C ILE A 267 7.34 -28.16 -5.56
N LEU A 268 8.44 -28.36 -4.82
CA LEU A 268 9.78 -27.91 -5.22
C LEU A 268 10.36 -28.68 -6.41
N THR A 269 9.80 -29.84 -6.78
CA THR A 269 10.18 -30.58 -7.99
C THR A 269 9.27 -30.32 -9.18
N SER A 270 8.16 -29.59 -8.99
CA SER A 270 7.16 -29.40 -10.03
C SER A 270 7.55 -28.29 -11.02
N VAL A 271 7.44 -28.57 -12.33
CA VAL A 271 7.68 -27.58 -13.39
C VAL A 271 6.73 -26.36 -13.30
N PRO A 272 5.41 -26.52 -13.03
CA PRO A 272 4.51 -25.39 -12.91
C PRO A 272 4.90 -24.39 -11.81
N PHE A 273 5.47 -24.88 -10.70
CA PHE A 273 5.97 -24.03 -9.63
C PHE A 273 7.09 -23.10 -10.12
N TYR A 274 8.09 -23.63 -10.83
CA TYR A 274 9.18 -22.82 -11.37
C TYR A 274 8.71 -21.87 -12.48
N ALA A 275 7.79 -22.30 -13.34
CA ALA A 275 7.20 -21.44 -14.35
C ALA A 275 6.49 -20.23 -13.72
N LEU A 276 5.69 -20.46 -12.67
CA LEU A 276 5.01 -19.41 -11.92
C LEU A 276 6.02 -18.52 -11.17
N LEU A 277 7.04 -19.10 -10.55
CA LEU A 277 8.08 -18.36 -9.83
C LEU A 277 8.80 -17.38 -10.76
N ILE A 278 9.20 -17.83 -11.95
CA ILE A 278 9.87 -16.99 -12.95
C ILE A 278 8.93 -15.89 -13.45
N ALA A 279 7.67 -16.21 -13.74
CA ALA A 279 6.68 -15.23 -14.19
C ALA A 279 6.44 -14.13 -13.15
N VAL A 280 6.24 -14.52 -11.88
CA VAL A 280 6.04 -13.60 -10.76
C VAL A 280 7.29 -12.75 -10.52
N LEU A 281 8.47 -13.35 -10.55
CA LEU A 281 9.74 -12.62 -10.40
C LEU A 281 9.93 -11.60 -11.52
N GLY A 282 9.65 -11.98 -12.76
CA GLY A 282 9.68 -11.06 -13.91
C GLY A 282 8.69 -9.91 -13.75
N GLN A 283 7.47 -10.18 -13.31
CA GLN A 283 6.46 -9.14 -13.06
C GLN A 283 6.92 -8.13 -12.00
N TYR A 284 7.39 -8.61 -10.83
CA TYR A 284 7.84 -7.72 -9.76
C TYR A 284 9.14 -6.99 -10.10
N TRP A 285 10.03 -7.60 -10.87
CA TRP A 285 11.24 -6.95 -11.37
C TRP A 285 10.89 -5.78 -12.28
N CYS A 286 10.05 -6.01 -13.31
CA CYS A 286 9.60 -4.96 -14.22
C CYS A 286 8.87 -3.83 -13.48
N LEU A 287 8.00 -4.16 -12.53
CA LEU A 287 7.28 -3.15 -11.74
C LEU A 287 8.22 -2.32 -10.86
N SER A 288 9.19 -2.97 -10.19
CA SER A 288 10.16 -2.29 -9.33
C SER A 288 11.11 -1.40 -10.13
N TYR A 289 11.55 -1.88 -11.31
CA TYR A 289 12.34 -1.09 -12.24
C TYR A 289 11.56 0.12 -12.74
N PHE A 290 10.30 -0.07 -13.12
CA PHE A 290 9.43 1.05 -13.52
C PHE A 290 9.31 2.09 -12.41
N TRP A 291 9.06 1.71 -11.15
CA TRP A 291 8.93 2.70 -10.06
C TRP A 291 10.23 3.47 -9.74
N THR A 292 11.38 2.80 -9.81
CA THR A 292 12.68 3.38 -9.44
C THR A 292 13.36 4.14 -10.58
N ALA A 293 13.41 3.54 -11.77
CA ALA A 293 14.04 4.15 -12.93
C ALA A 293 13.20 5.29 -13.51
N HIS A 294 11.86 5.21 -13.46
CA HIS A 294 11.00 6.26 -14.01
C HIS A 294 11.14 7.59 -13.26
N SER A 295 11.10 7.56 -11.91
CA SER A 295 11.26 8.76 -11.09
C SER A 295 12.65 9.40 -11.28
N THR A 296 13.69 8.57 -11.36
CA THR A 296 15.06 9.02 -11.62
C THR A 296 15.21 9.60 -13.03
N PHE A 297 14.69 8.93 -14.06
CA PHE A 297 14.77 9.36 -15.46
C PHE A 297 14.07 10.71 -15.70
N LEU A 298 12.87 10.90 -15.15
CA LEU A 298 12.14 12.18 -15.26
C LEU A 298 12.91 13.35 -14.63
N GLY A 299 13.54 13.13 -13.48
CA GLY A 299 14.32 14.17 -12.79
C GLY A 299 15.68 14.45 -13.44
N THR A 300 16.39 13.41 -13.87
CA THR A 300 17.80 13.50 -14.32
C THR A 300 17.98 13.76 -15.81
N VAL A 301 17.18 13.12 -16.66
CA VAL A 301 17.32 13.22 -18.13
C VAL A 301 16.36 14.25 -18.69
N GLN A 302 15.11 14.27 -18.19
CA GLN A 302 14.09 15.21 -18.67
C GLN A 302 14.07 16.54 -17.91
N HIS A 303 14.77 16.66 -16.78
CA HIS A 303 14.76 17.85 -15.91
C HIS A 303 13.34 18.35 -15.57
N PHE A 304 12.37 17.44 -15.48
CA PHE A 304 11.00 17.80 -15.15
C PHE A 304 10.85 17.93 -13.63
N PRO A 305 10.52 19.12 -13.08
CA PRO A 305 10.26 19.26 -11.65
C PRO A 305 8.99 18.48 -11.29
N ILE A 306 9.12 17.51 -10.38
CA ILE A 306 8.06 16.60 -9.93
C ILE A 306 6.83 17.38 -9.39
N THR A 307 7.07 18.54 -8.76
CA THR A 307 6.03 19.46 -8.26
C THR A 307 5.16 20.08 -9.36
N LYS A 308 5.68 20.17 -10.60
CA LYS A 308 4.92 20.70 -11.75
C LYS A 308 4.02 19.63 -12.36
N VAL A 309 4.43 18.36 -12.32
CA VAL A 309 3.64 17.23 -12.84
C VAL A 309 2.33 17.07 -12.08
N ILE A 310 2.34 17.06 -10.75
CA ILE A 310 1.10 16.93 -9.96
C ILE A 310 0.16 18.11 -10.23
N ARG A 311 0.70 19.33 -10.27
CA ARG A 311 -0.07 20.55 -10.58
C ARG A 311 -0.69 20.50 -11.97
N ASP A 312 0.04 20.02 -12.97
CA ASP A 312 -0.43 19.93 -14.34
C ASP A 312 -1.43 18.77 -14.51
N ILE A 313 -1.25 17.64 -13.81
CA ILE A 313 -2.26 16.58 -13.73
C ILE A 313 -3.55 17.11 -13.09
N THR A 314 -3.46 17.79 -11.93
CA THR A 314 -4.64 18.37 -11.28
C THR A 314 -5.32 19.42 -12.17
N LYS A 315 -4.54 20.28 -12.85
CA LYS A 315 -5.08 21.23 -13.83
C LYS A 315 -5.73 20.54 -15.02
N ASN A 316 -5.14 19.47 -15.54
CA ASN A 316 -5.68 18.73 -16.68
C ASN A 316 -6.93 17.94 -16.30
N VAL A 317 -7.00 17.38 -15.09
CA VAL A 317 -8.21 16.74 -14.55
C VAL A 317 -9.31 17.77 -14.30
N LEU A 318 -8.98 18.94 -13.76
CA LEU A 318 -9.95 20.03 -13.58
C LEU A 318 -10.42 20.59 -14.92
N ARG A 319 -9.53 20.67 -15.92
CA ARG A 319 -9.86 21.09 -17.29
C ARG A 319 -10.76 20.05 -17.96
N MET A 320 -10.43 18.75 -17.89
CA MET A 320 -11.32 17.67 -18.34
C MET A 320 -12.66 17.66 -17.63
N ARG A 321 -12.71 17.94 -16.32
CA ARG A 321 -13.98 18.05 -15.58
C ARG A 321 -14.80 19.24 -16.07
N LYS A 322 -14.15 20.36 -16.39
CA LYS A 322 -14.80 21.54 -16.94
C LYS A 322 -15.30 21.29 -18.36
N ASP A 323 -14.49 20.65 -19.20
CA ASP A 323 -14.85 20.27 -20.57
C ASP A 323 -15.97 19.23 -20.56
N MET A 324 -15.95 18.25 -19.65
CA MET A 324 -17.07 17.32 -19.45
C MET A 324 -18.34 18.01 -18.95
N ALA A 325 -18.24 19.00 -18.07
CA ALA A 325 -19.39 19.78 -17.60
C ALA A 325 -19.96 20.68 -18.71
N GLU A 326 -19.12 21.19 -19.63
CA GLU A 326 -19.56 21.89 -20.84
C GLU A 326 -20.19 20.92 -21.85
N ILE A 327 -19.63 19.73 -22.05
CA ILE A 327 -20.24 18.67 -22.88
C ILE A 327 -21.59 18.24 -22.32
N TRP A 328 -21.72 18.08 -21.00
CA TRP A 328 -22.99 17.73 -20.35
C TRP A 328 -24.01 18.87 -20.37
N ARG A 329 -23.57 20.14 -20.34
CA ARG A 329 -24.47 21.29 -20.60
C ARG A 329 -24.89 21.40 -22.06
N CYS A 330 -24.07 20.92 -23.00
CA CYS A 330 -24.47 20.79 -24.40
C CYS A 330 -25.42 19.61 -24.65
N PHE A 331 -25.57 18.70 -23.68
CA PHE A 331 -26.65 17.73 -23.58
C PHE A 331 -27.80 18.31 -22.76
N ASP A 332 -28.40 19.39 -23.24
CA ASP A 332 -29.82 19.61 -22.93
C ASP A 332 -30.59 18.44 -23.58
N ASP A 333 -31.35 17.75 -22.75
CA ASP A 333 -32.10 16.51 -23.03
C ASP A 333 -32.90 16.53 -24.34
N PRO A 334 -32.74 15.55 -25.25
CA PRO A 334 -33.66 15.34 -26.37
C PRO A 334 -34.80 14.36 -26.04
N MET A 335 -34.99 13.99 -24.78
CA MET A 335 -36.04 13.05 -24.36
C MET A 335 -36.89 13.67 -23.26
N ASP A 336 -38.04 14.20 -23.65
CA ASP A 336 -39.15 14.62 -22.78
C ASP A 336 -39.49 13.52 -21.77
N HIS A 337 -38.94 13.60 -20.56
CA HIS A 337 -39.34 12.75 -19.45
C HIS A 337 -40.55 13.41 -18.73
N PRO A 338 -41.70 12.73 -18.63
CA PRO A 338 -42.98 13.33 -18.21
C PRO A 338 -43.10 13.60 -16.70
N TYR A 339 -42.00 13.65 -15.95
CA TYR A 339 -42.01 13.83 -14.49
C TYR A 339 -41.64 15.24 -14.03
N ILE A 340 -41.46 16.19 -14.96
CA ILE A 340 -41.30 17.61 -14.66
C ILE A 340 -42.55 18.34 -15.13
N GLN A 341 -43.66 18.15 -14.42
CA GLN A 341 -44.76 19.09 -14.43
C GLN A 341 -45.00 19.54 -12.99
N GLU A 342 -44.56 20.76 -12.67
CA GLU A 342 -45.06 21.48 -11.50
C GLU A 342 -46.56 21.75 -11.68
N PRO A 343 -47.37 21.69 -10.59
CA PRO A 343 -48.77 22.05 -10.67
C PRO A 343 -48.89 23.56 -10.91
N SER A 344 -49.58 23.92 -11.98
CA SER A 344 -49.97 25.30 -12.28
C SER A 344 -51.03 25.79 -11.30
N LEU A 345 -50.87 27.05 -10.87
CA LEU A 345 -51.92 27.87 -10.26
C LEU A 345 -53.03 28.19 -11.27
#